data_AF-A0A534M2N5-F1
#
_entry.id   AF-A0A534M2N5-F1
#
_cell.length_a   1.000
_cell.length_b   1.000
_cell.length_c   1.000
_cell.angle_alpha   90.00
_cell.angle_beta   90.00
_cell.angle_gamma   90.00
#
_symmetry.space_group_name_H-M   'P 1'
#
loop_
_entity.id
_entity.type
_entity.pdbx_description
1 polymer ?
#
loop_
_entity_poly.entity_id
_entity_poly.type
_entity_poly.pdbx_seq_one_letter_code
_entity_poly.pdbx_strand_id
1 'polypeptide(L)'
;MAQMSGMDKYKFRRALEQIEEAVGRGTELVSVYIPPDRPIFDVTNYLRGEQSQSSNIKSASTRKHVTQAIESAMQRLKAYKMPPPNGLVLFTGHKQVGADQTQMVTFVLEPPEPVVSFLYRCDSKFYTEPLHEMLAEKDVYGLLVIDWSEATLGLLRGKRIEVIKNLQSQVPSKHR
;
A
#
# COMPACT_ATOMS: atom_id res chain seq x y z
N MET A 1 17.55 -6.91 -2.02
CA MET A 1 16.17 -6.70 -2.54
C MET A 1 16.26 -6.49 -4.05
N ALA A 2 15.43 -7.16 -4.84
CA ALA A 2 15.52 -7.15 -6.29
C ALA A 2 15.23 -5.74 -6.85
N GLN A 3 16.16 -5.16 -7.59
CA GLN A 3 15.83 -4.04 -8.48
C GLN A 3 14.80 -4.57 -9.47
N MET A 4 13.60 -3.96 -9.50
CA MET A 4 12.64 -4.27 -10.56
C MET A 4 13.29 -4.01 -11.91
N SER A 5 13.22 -5.00 -12.79
CA SER A 5 13.66 -4.86 -14.17
C SER A 5 12.90 -3.70 -14.82
N GLY A 6 13.53 -2.98 -15.76
CA GLY A 6 12.87 -1.88 -16.49
C GLY A 6 11.54 -2.31 -17.13
N MET A 7 11.45 -3.59 -17.52
CA MET A 7 10.22 -4.19 -18.04
C MET A 7 9.13 -4.35 -16.97
N ASP A 8 9.48 -4.71 -15.74
CA ASP A 8 8.52 -4.87 -14.65
C ASP A 8 8.01 -3.50 -14.19
N LYS A 9 8.89 -2.49 -14.15
CA LYS A 9 8.48 -1.09 -13.90
C LYS A 9 7.50 -0.60 -14.95
N TYR A 10 7.73 -0.92 -16.23
CA TYR A 10 6.83 -0.55 -17.32
C TYR A 10 5.46 -1.23 -17.19
N LYS A 11 5.43 -2.55 -16.92
CA LYS A 11 4.18 -3.29 -16.68
C LYS A 11 3.40 -2.72 -15.51
N PHE A 12 4.10 -2.39 -14.42
CA PHE A 12 3.47 -1.82 -13.23
C PHE A 12 2.90 -0.42 -13.50
N ARG A 13 3.63 0.44 -14.24
CA ARG A 13 3.12 1.74 -14.66
C ARG A 13 1.86 1.61 -15.53
N ARG A 14 1.85 0.69 -16.49
CA ARG A 14 0.65 0.39 -17.29
C ARG A 14 -0.53 -0.11 -16.46
N ALA A 15 -0.27 -0.94 -15.46
CA ALA A 15 -1.31 -1.39 -14.54
C ALA A 15 -1.87 -0.23 -13.70
N LEU A 16 -1.02 0.69 -13.24
CA LEU A 16 -1.46 1.91 -12.54
C LEU A 16 -2.33 2.80 -13.42
N GLU A 17 -1.92 3.05 -14.67
CA GLU A 17 -2.72 3.84 -15.63
C GLU A 17 -4.15 3.25 -15.76
N GLN A 18 -4.28 1.92 -15.87
CA GLN A 18 -5.58 1.25 -15.94
C GLN A 18 -6.42 1.38 -14.66
N ILE A 19 -5.77 1.44 -13.50
CA ILE A 19 -6.45 1.63 -12.21
C ILE A 19 -6.96 3.07 -12.12
N GLU A 20 -6.18 4.06 -12.57
CA GLU A 20 -6.56 5.47 -12.51
C GLU A 20 -7.69 5.85 -13.49
N GLU A 21 -7.82 5.13 -14.60
CA GLU A 21 -8.96 5.26 -15.51
C GLU A 21 -10.30 4.90 -14.85
N ALA A 22 -10.28 4.10 -13.76
CA ALA A 22 -11.49 3.77 -13.04
C ALA A 22 -11.97 4.95 -12.17
N VAL A 23 -13.03 5.61 -12.63
CA VAL A 23 -13.70 6.69 -11.90
C VAL A 23 -15.08 6.22 -11.44
N GLY A 24 -15.36 6.43 -10.14
CA GLY A 24 -16.65 6.16 -9.53
C GLY A 24 -17.59 7.37 -9.57
N ARG A 25 -18.90 7.12 -9.45
CA ARG A 25 -19.92 8.18 -9.43
C ARG A 25 -19.95 8.96 -8.09
N GLY A 26 -19.41 8.36 -7.03
CA GLY A 26 -19.34 8.90 -5.68
C GLY A 26 -18.26 8.16 -4.88
N THR A 27 -18.36 8.10 -3.55
CA THR A 27 -17.39 7.40 -2.69
C THR A 27 -17.59 5.87 -2.73
N GLU A 28 -17.33 5.27 -3.89
CA GLU A 28 -17.65 3.86 -4.20
C GLU A 28 -16.41 3.05 -4.61
N LEU A 29 -15.23 3.67 -4.56
CA LEU A 29 -13.94 3.02 -4.82
C LEU A 29 -13.15 2.90 -3.52
N VAL A 30 -12.76 1.67 -3.19
CA VAL A 30 -12.03 1.30 -1.98
C VAL A 30 -10.58 1.00 -2.34
N SER A 31 -9.66 1.65 -1.63
CA SER A 31 -8.23 1.43 -1.72
C SER A 31 -7.72 0.87 -0.40
N VAL A 32 -7.06 -0.28 -0.44
CA VAL A 32 -6.50 -0.95 0.75
C VAL A 32 -5.02 -1.24 0.53
N TYR A 33 -4.19 -0.74 1.43
CA TYR A 33 -2.75 -0.99 1.47
C TYR A 33 -2.44 -1.80 2.72
N ILE A 34 -1.75 -2.93 2.53
CA ILE A 34 -1.45 -3.88 3.59
C ILE A 34 0.07 -4.02 3.69
N PRO A 35 0.68 -3.68 4.84
CA PRO A 35 2.11 -3.85 5.04
C PRO A 35 2.45 -5.33 5.25
N PRO A 36 3.69 -5.75 4.94
CA PRO A 36 4.08 -7.17 4.94
C PRO A 36 4.03 -7.85 6.31
N ASP A 37 4.10 -7.06 7.38
CA ASP A 37 4.07 -7.51 8.77
C ASP A 37 2.64 -7.71 9.31
N ARG A 38 1.62 -7.22 8.60
CA ARG A 38 0.22 -7.29 9.06
C ARG A 38 -0.48 -8.56 8.55
N PRO A 39 -0.97 -9.44 9.44
CA PRO A 39 -1.73 -10.61 9.05
C PRO A 39 -3.02 -10.26 8.28
N ILE A 40 -3.35 -11.06 7.27
CA ILE A 40 -4.55 -10.88 6.46
C ILE A 40 -5.84 -11.04 7.30
N PHE A 41 -5.78 -11.84 8.37
CA PHE A 41 -6.88 -12.00 9.32
C PHE A 41 -7.27 -10.66 9.97
N ASP A 42 -6.29 -9.89 10.43
CA ASP A 42 -6.52 -8.60 11.08
C ASP A 42 -7.11 -7.57 10.10
N VAL A 43 -6.63 -7.60 8.85
CA VAL A 43 -7.19 -6.76 7.78
C VAL A 43 -8.64 -7.16 7.47
N THR A 44 -8.92 -8.46 7.39
CA THR A 44 -10.28 -8.96 7.12
C THR A 44 -11.26 -8.57 8.23
N ASN A 45 -10.82 -8.63 9.49
CA ASN A 45 -11.64 -8.19 10.63
C ASN A 45 -11.89 -6.67 10.59
N TYR A 46 -10.88 -5.88 10.25
CA TYR A 46 -11.03 -4.44 10.05
C TYR A 46 -12.06 -4.14 8.95
N LEU A 47 -11.94 -4.78 7.78
CA LEU A 47 -12.88 -4.63 6.67
C LEU A 47 -14.31 -5.04 7.04
N ARG A 48 -14.51 -6.08 7.87
CA ARG A 48 -15.84 -6.45 8.38
C ARG A 48 -16.45 -5.36 9.27
N GLY A 49 -15.61 -4.67 10.05
CA GLY A 49 -16.01 -3.49 10.82
C GLY A 49 -16.48 -2.36 9.90
N GLU A 50 -15.69 -2.05 8.86
CA GLU A 50 -16.04 -1.04 7.85
C GLU A 50 -17.32 -1.39 7.08
N GLN A 51 -17.52 -2.67 6.74
CA GLN A 51 -18.74 -3.17 6.11
C GLN A 51 -19.97 -2.94 7.01
N SER A 52 -19.81 -3.11 8.31
CA SER A 52 -20.88 -2.85 9.28
C SER A 52 -21.19 -1.36 9.37
N GLN A 53 -20.17 -0.50 9.34
CA GLN A 53 -20.35 0.96 9.35
C GLN A 53 -20.97 1.48 8.05
N SER A 54 -20.64 0.89 6.90
CA SER A 54 -21.19 1.31 5.61
C SER A 54 -22.71 1.13 5.52
N SER A 55 -23.31 0.27 6.37
CA SER A 55 -24.76 0.12 6.49
C SER A 55 -25.48 1.42 6.85
N ASN A 56 -24.80 2.37 7.50
CA ASN A 56 -25.34 3.68 7.88
C ASN A 56 -25.33 4.71 6.74
N ILE A 57 -24.76 4.38 5.57
CA ILE A 57 -24.77 5.27 4.41
C ILE A 57 -26.22 5.53 3.98
N LYS A 58 -26.59 6.81 3.84
CA LYS A 58 -27.95 7.25 3.50
C LYS A 58 -28.39 6.82 2.09
N SER A 59 -27.50 6.98 1.10
CA SER A 59 -27.75 6.59 -0.29
C SER A 59 -27.78 5.07 -0.42
N ALA A 60 -28.92 4.51 -0.88
CA ALA A 60 -29.07 3.07 -1.05
C ALA A 60 -28.12 2.49 -2.11
N SER A 61 -27.89 3.21 -3.21
CA SER A 61 -26.96 2.80 -4.27
C SER A 61 -25.53 2.76 -3.76
N THR A 62 -25.08 3.84 -3.13
CA THR A 62 -23.70 3.95 -2.61
C THR A 62 -23.45 2.95 -1.49
N ARG A 63 -24.42 2.75 -0.60
CA ARG A 63 -24.36 1.70 0.42
C ARG A 63 -24.15 0.32 -0.20
N LYS A 64 -24.95 -0.04 -1.21
CA LYS A 64 -24.81 -1.32 -1.91
C LYS A 64 -23.44 -1.47 -2.56
N HIS A 65 -22.97 -0.46 -3.30
CA HIS A 65 -21.68 -0.51 -4.00
C HIS A 65 -20.50 -0.60 -3.04
N VAL A 66 -20.50 0.15 -1.94
CA VAL A 66 -19.45 0.09 -0.91
C VAL A 66 -19.45 -1.28 -0.22
N THR A 67 -20.61 -1.80 0.18
CA THR A 67 -20.70 -3.14 0.80
C THR A 67 -20.19 -4.23 -0.16
N GLN A 68 -20.58 -4.18 -1.44
CA GLN A 68 -20.11 -5.13 -2.46
C GLN A 68 -18.59 -5.02 -2.70
N ALA A 69 -18.06 -3.80 -2.73
CA ALA A 69 -16.62 -3.56 -2.88
C ALA A 69 -15.83 -4.19 -1.72
N ILE A 70 -16.27 -3.98 -0.48
CA ILE A 70 -15.64 -4.55 0.73
C ILE A 70 -15.75 -6.07 0.75
N GLU A 71 -16.89 -6.65 0.35
CA GLU A 71 -17.06 -8.10 0.23
C GLU A 71 -16.10 -8.70 -0.81
N SER A 72 -16.01 -8.08 -1.99
CA SER A 72 -15.05 -8.48 -3.03
C SER A 72 -13.61 -8.36 -2.51
N ALA A 73 -13.32 -7.33 -1.72
CA ALA A 73 -12.03 -7.13 -1.09
C ALA A 73 -11.66 -8.32 -0.20
N MET A 74 -12.54 -8.66 0.75
CA MET A 74 -12.36 -9.76 1.68
C MET A 74 -12.25 -11.11 0.95
N GLN A 75 -13.06 -11.33 -0.10
CA GLN A 75 -12.99 -12.56 -0.88
C GLN A 75 -11.63 -12.74 -1.54
N ARG A 76 -11.06 -11.66 -2.08
CA ARG A 76 -9.75 -11.70 -2.73
C ARG A 76 -8.61 -11.90 -1.74
N LEU A 77 -8.74 -11.34 -0.53
CA LEU A 77 -7.78 -11.52 0.54
C LEU A 77 -7.72 -12.97 1.06
N LYS A 78 -8.80 -13.77 0.95
CA LYS A 78 -8.80 -15.19 1.38
C LYS A 78 -7.73 -16.05 0.70
N ALA A 79 -7.24 -15.65 -0.48
CA ALA A 79 -6.15 -16.34 -1.17
C ALA A 79 -4.81 -16.23 -0.44
N TYR A 80 -4.67 -15.32 0.53
CA TYR A 80 -3.44 -15.01 1.22
C TYR A 80 -3.60 -15.28 2.72
N LYS A 81 -2.64 -16.01 3.31
CA LYS A 81 -2.53 -16.13 4.77
C LYS A 81 -1.74 -14.95 5.35
N MET A 82 -0.62 -14.64 4.69
CA MET A 82 0.23 -13.48 4.95
C MET A 82 0.40 -12.69 3.64
N PRO A 83 0.57 -11.37 3.70
CA PRO A 83 0.94 -10.58 2.52
C PRO A 83 2.30 -11.02 1.95
N PRO A 84 2.57 -10.75 0.66
CA PRO A 84 3.90 -10.87 0.08
C PRO A 84 4.96 -9.99 0.78
N PRO A 85 6.26 -10.16 0.48
CA PRO A 85 7.36 -9.42 1.13
C PRO A 85 7.27 -7.90 1.04
N ASN A 86 6.69 -7.36 -0.05
CA ASN A 86 6.46 -5.92 -0.19
C ASN A 86 5.08 -5.47 0.33
N GLY A 87 4.29 -6.38 0.87
CA GLY A 87 2.90 -6.14 1.22
C GLY A 87 1.95 -6.39 0.04
N LEU A 88 0.71 -5.93 0.19
CA LEU A 88 -0.36 -6.16 -0.78
C LEU A 88 -1.18 -4.88 -0.94
N VAL A 89 -1.49 -4.51 -2.18
CA VAL A 89 -2.40 -3.40 -2.47
C VAL A 89 -3.59 -3.92 -3.26
N LEU A 90 -4.76 -3.46 -2.84
CA LEU A 90 -6.06 -3.91 -3.34
C LEU A 90 -6.91 -2.69 -3.64
N PHE A 91 -7.38 -2.61 -4.89
CA PHE A 91 -8.32 -1.61 -5.36
C PHE A 91 -9.59 -2.31 -5.76
N THR A 92 -10.73 -1.91 -5.21
CA THR A 92 -12.01 -2.55 -5.51
C THR A 92 -13.15 -1.55 -5.44
N GLY A 93 -14.10 -1.65 -6.36
CA GLY A 93 -15.23 -0.73 -6.37
C GLY A 93 -15.99 -0.74 -7.68
N HIS A 94 -16.96 0.15 -7.78
CA HIS A 94 -17.81 0.29 -8.97
C HIS A 94 -17.31 1.45 -9.83
N LYS A 95 -16.78 1.15 -11.02
CA LYS A 95 -16.43 2.17 -12.01
C LYS A 95 -17.62 2.49 -12.91
N GLN A 96 -17.72 3.73 -13.37
CA GLN A 96 -18.72 4.14 -14.35
C GLN A 96 -18.30 3.69 -15.76
N VAL A 97 -19.22 3.04 -16.49
CA VAL A 97 -18.96 2.56 -17.87
C VAL A 97 -19.72 3.37 -18.92
N GLY A 98 -20.78 4.09 -18.51
CA GLY A 98 -21.60 4.94 -19.37
C GLY A 98 -23.09 4.70 -19.17
N ALA A 99 -23.94 5.64 -19.60
CA ALA A 99 -25.41 5.53 -19.54
C ALA A 99 -25.96 5.03 -18.18
N ASP A 100 -25.47 5.61 -17.07
CA ASP A 100 -25.80 5.23 -15.69
C ASP A 100 -25.45 3.79 -15.27
N GLN A 101 -24.72 3.04 -16.10
CA GLN A 101 -24.23 1.72 -15.76
C GLN A 101 -22.89 1.78 -15.03
N THR A 102 -22.78 0.94 -14.00
CA THR A 102 -21.55 0.73 -13.23
C THR A 102 -21.07 -0.71 -13.37
N GLN A 103 -19.76 -0.91 -13.40
CA GLN A 103 -19.13 -2.22 -13.40
C GLN A 103 -18.23 -2.36 -12.17
N MET A 104 -18.35 -3.49 -11.48
CA MET A 104 -17.44 -3.82 -10.39
C MET A 104 -16.06 -4.18 -10.96
N VAL A 105 -15.02 -3.54 -10.44
CA VAL A 105 -13.63 -3.80 -10.78
C VAL A 105 -12.85 -4.12 -9.52
N THR A 106 -11.87 -5.01 -9.64
CA THR A 106 -10.99 -5.38 -8.55
C THR A 106 -9.59 -5.62 -9.09
N PHE A 107 -8.60 -4.93 -8.53
CA PHE A 107 -7.20 -5.05 -8.87
C PHE A 107 -6.42 -5.45 -7.63
N VAL A 108 -5.51 -6.42 -7.79
CA VAL A 108 -4.57 -6.83 -6.75
C VAL A 108 -3.19 -6.73 -7.32
N LEU A 109 -2.30 -6.07 -6.58
CA LEU A 109 -0.92 -5.91 -6.96
C LEU A 109 -0.01 -6.01 -5.74
N GLU A 110 1.17 -6.55 -5.97
CA GLU A 110 2.29 -6.44 -5.05
C GLU A 110 3.04 -5.14 -5.41
N PRO A 111 3.24 -4.23 -4.45
CA PRO A 111 3.91 -2.97 -4.72
C PRO A 111 5.42 -3.16 -4.94
N PRO A 112 6.07 -2.22 -5.65
CA PRO A 112 7.51 -2.27 -5.96
C PRO A 112 8.39 -2.19 -4.70
N GLU A 113 7.92 -1.48 -3.68
CA GLU A 113 8.60 -1.30 -2.40
C GLU A 113 7.64 -1.71 -1.26
N PRO A 114 8.17 -2.16 -0.11
CA PRO A 114 7.36 -2.50 1.05
C PRO A 114 6.46 -1.34 1.50
N VAL A 115 5.16 -1.63 1.65
CA VAL A 115 4.19 -0.70 2.25
C VAL A 115 4.55 -0.48 3.72
N VAL A 116 4.60 0.79 4.14
CA VAL A 116 5.04 1.18 5.48
C VAL A 116 3.95 0.99 6.54
N SER A 117 2.70 1.29 6.19
CA SER A 117 1.57 1.25 7.12
C SER A 117 0.30 0.79 6.44
N PHE A 118 -0.61 0.24 7.24
CA PHE A 118 -1.94 -0.10 6.76
C PHE A 118 -2.74 1.17 6.44
N LEU A 119 -3.39 1.18 5.28
CA LEU A 119 -4.29 2.26 4.88
C LEU A 119 -5.56 1.70 4.25
N TYR A 120 -6.69 2.25 4.67
CA TYR A 120 -8.00 2.00 4.09
C TYR A 120 -8.61 3.35 3.72
N ARG A 121 -9.08 3.50 2.47
CA ARG A 121 -9.69 4.74 1.99
C ARG A 121 -10.81 4.44 0.99
N CYS A 122 -11.95 5.10 1.18
CA CYS A 122 -13.05 5.13 0.22
C CYS A 122 -13.11 6.50 -0.44
N ASP A 123 -13.13 6.56 -1.77
CA ASP A 123 -13.20 7.81 -2.51
C ASP A 123 -13.86 7.58 -3.89
N SER A 124 -13.96 8.64 -4.69
CA SER A 124 -14.42 8.63 -6.08
C SER A 124 -13.37 8.16 -7.08
N LYS A 125 -12.11 8.14 -6.67
CA LYS A 125 -10.96 7.64 -7.42
C LYS A 125 -10.15 6.69 -6.54
N PHE A 126 -9.44 5.74 -7.13
CA PHE A 126 -8.48 4.96 -6.37
C PHE A 126 -7.33 5.84 -5.90
N TYR A 127 -6.87 5.60 -4.68
CA TYR A 127 -5.75 6.31 -4.07
C TYR A 127 -4.44 5.66 -4.55
N THR A 128 -3.87 6.14 -5.65
CA THR A 128 -2.69 5.58 -6.34
C THR A 128 -1.41 6.36 -6.07
N GLU A 129 -1.49 7.49 -5.38
CA GLU A 129 -0.38 8.40 -5.10
C GLU A 129 0.80 7.72 -4.40
N PRO A 130 0.60 6.85 -3.37
CA PRO A 130 1.72 6.13 -2.75
C PRO A 130 2.50 5.27 -3.74
N LEU A 131 1.83 4.67 -4.73
CA LEU A 131 2.47 3.81 -5.73
C LEU A 131 3.28 4.63 -6.74
N HIS A 132 2.85 5.85 -7.06
CA HIS A 132 3.61 6.79 -7.87
C HIS A 132 4.89 7.23 -7.15
N GLU A 133 4.81 7.54 -5.85
CA GLU A 133 5.99 7.86 -5.05
C GLU A 133 7.00 6.71 -5.00
N MET A 134 6.55 5.46 -5.07
CA MET A 134 7.46 4.29 -5.10
C MET A 134 8.08 4.05 -6.47
N LEU A 135 7.41 4.45 -7.55
CA LEU A 135 7.96 4.35 -8.91
C LEU A 135 8.94 5.48 -9.25
N ALA A 136 8.83 6.62 -8.56
CA ALA A 136 9.72 7.75 -8.75
C ALA A 136 11.17 7.34 -8.48
N GLU A 137 12.09 7.82 -9.32
CA GLU A 137 13.51 7.66 -9.05
C GLU A 137 13.88 8.49 -7.82
N LYS A 138 14.46 7.84 -6.82
CA LYS A 138 14.85 8.45 -5.55
C LYS A 138 16.35 8.54 -5.52
N ASP A 139 16.87 9.72 -5.22
CA ASP A 139 18.26 9.88 -4.83
C ASP A 139 18.56 9.01 -3.62
N VAL A 140 19.73 8.39 -3.64
CA VAL A 140 20.23 7.54 -2.55
C VAL A 140 21.37 8.26 -1.87
N TYR A 141 21.17 8.63 -0.61
CA TYR A 141 22.20 9.26 0.21
C TYR A 141 22.83 8.24 1.14
N GLY A 142 24.16 8.27 1.26
CA GLY A 142 24.87 7.53 2.30
C GLY A 142 24.79 8.29 3.62
N LEU A 143 24.35 7.62 4.68
CA LEU A 143 24.35 8.15 6.04
C LEU A 143 25.49 7.50 6.83
N LEU A 144 26.37 8.32 7.39
CA LEU A 144 27.41 7.87 8.31
C LEU A 144 27.25 8.65 9.62
N VAL A 145 26.89 7.93 10.67
CA VAL A 145 26.77 8.47 12.02
C VAL A 145 27.93 7.93 12.84
N ILE A 146 28.71 8.81 13.44
CA ILE A 146 29.85 8.43 14.27
C ILE A 146 29.66 9.06 15.65
N ASP A 147 29.70 8.22 16.67
CA ASP A 147 29.83 8.58 18.06
C ASP A 147 31.13 7.98 18.62
N TRP A 148 31.51 8.39 19.82
CA TRP A 148 32.69 7.86 20.51
C TRP A 148 32.53 6.38 20.90
N SER A 149 31.29 5.93 21.14
CA SER A 149 30.95 4.55 21.51
C SER A 149 30.57 3.65 20.33
N GLU A 150 30.17 4.20 19.18
CA GLU A 150 29.73 3.42 18.02
C GLU A 150 29.75 4.22 16.71
N ALA A 151 29.72 3.53 15.58
CA ALA A 151 29.53 4.10 14.27
C ALA A 151 28.47 3.31 13.48
N THR A 152 27.55 4.00 12.83
CA THR A 152 26.48 3.40 12.02
C THR A 152 26.54 3.90 10.58
N LEU A 153 26.54 2.95 9.65
CA LEU A 153 26.38 3.18 8.21
C LEU A 153 24.95 2.83 7.80
N GLY A 154 24.28 3.74 7.10
CA GLY A 154 22.96 3.53 6.52
C GLY A 154 22.82 4.16 5.15
N LEU A 155 21.70 3.87 4.48
CA LEU A 155 21.27 4.52 3.25
C LEU A 155 19.94 5.22 3.50
N LEU A 156 19.81 6.43 3.00
CA LEU A 156 18.54 7.12 2.88
C LEU A 156 18.09 7.03 1.41
N ARG A 157 16.95 6.36 1.17
CA ARG A 157 16.30 6.30 -0.14
C ARG A 157 14.92 6.95 -0.03
N GLY A 158 14.80 8.18 -0.55
CA GLY A 158 13.61 9.00 -0.33
C GLY A 158 13.36 9.24 1.17
N LYS A 159 12.24 8.75 1.71
CA LYS A 159 11.86 8.88 3.13
C LYS A 159 12.30 7.68 4.00
N ARG A 160 12.93 6.65 3.42
CA ARG A 160 13.26 5.40 4.11
C ARG A 160 14.75 5.35 4.46
N ILE A 161 15.04 5.02 5.71
CA ILE A 161 16.39 4.75 6.20
C ILE A 161 16.59 3.23 6.27
N GLU A 162 17.65 2.74 5.63
CA GLU A 162 18.10 1.35 5.68
C GLU A 162 19.46 1.29 6.40
N VAL A 163 19.50 0.65 7.57
CA VAL A 163 20.76 0.47 8.31
C VAL A 163 21.55 -0.67 7.66
N ILE A 164 22.76 -0.38 7.19
CA ILE A 164 23.65 -1.38 6.58
C ILE A 164 24.45 -2.08 7.69
N LYS A 165 25.08 -1.28 8.56
CA LYS A 165 26.00 -1.81 9.57
C LYS A 165 26.09 -0.88 10.75
N ASN A 166 26.05 -1.45 11.94
CA ASN A 166 26.45 -0.78 13.18
C ASN A 166 27.76 -1.42 13.68
N LEU A 167 28.67 -0.58 14.17
CA LEU A 167 30.00 -0.94 14.66
C LEU A 167 30.17 -0.36 16.06
N GLN A 168 30.47 -1.18 17.05
CA GLN A 168 30.77 -0.69 18.40
C GLN A 168 32.26 -0.35 18.54
N SER A 169 32.52 0.76 19.23
CA SER A 169 33.86 1.20 19.63
C SER A 169 34.34 0.37 20.81
N GLN A 170 35.59 -0.08 20.76
CA GLN A 170 36.24 -0.75 21.89
C GLN A 170 37.16 0.20 22.67
N VAL A 171 37.06 1.51 22.43
CA VAL A 171 37.90 2.51 23.08
C VAL A 171 37.42 2.73 24.53
N PRO A 172 38.28 2.56 25.55
CA PRO A 172 37.90 2.71 26.95
C PRO A 172 37.57 4.16 27.33
N SER A 173 36.58 4.33 28.22
CA SER A 173 36.23 5.65 28.77
C SER A 173 37.32 6.15 29.69
N LYS A 174 37.59 7.45 29.62
CA LYS A 174 38.57 8.10 30.48
C LYS A 174 38.17 7.88 31.95
N HIS A 175 39.04 7.27 32.74
CA HIS A 175 38.86 7.16 34.19
C HIS A 175 38.91 8.56 34.80
N ARG A 176 37.95 8.88 35.68
CA ARG A 176 37.88 10.15 36.43
C ARG A 176 38.63 10.04 37.75
#